data_AF-A0A817YV77-F1
#
_entry.id   AF-A0A817YV77-F1
#
_cell.length_a   1.000
_cell.length_b   1.000
_cell.length_c   1.000
_cell.angle_alpha   90.00
_cell.angle_beta   90.00
_cell.angle_gamma   90.00
#
_symmetry.space_group_name_H-M   'P 1'
#
loop_
_entity.id
_entity.type
_entity.pdbx_description
1 polymer ?
#
loop_
_entity_poly.entity_id
_entity_poly.type
_entity_poly.pdbx_seq_one_letter_code
_entity_poly.pdbx_strand_id
1 'polypeptide(L)'
;MAKYPDGLYIKDDKVTTVMAHPIVNASGILLGVVEFYRIDSTIPFSDEDAEVNFMKSICIPCYSLIVRVLPETIPMLIGAKSNLQQWQDLADEKQQITRTNLTAISSGKTSDDTSDSSRTSSANKTRQPASS
;
A
#
# COMPACT_ATOMS: atom_id res chain seq x y z
N MET A 1 14.59 -0.09 30.04
CA MET A 1 13.86 0.99 29.34
C MET A 1 14.62 1.25 28.04
N ALA A 2 14.15 0.69 26.92
CA ALA A 2 14.81 0.88 25.63
C ALA A 2 14.58 2.33 25.18
N LYS A 3 15.65 3.12 25.19
CA LYS A 3 15.66 4.49 24.69
C LYS A 3 15.85 4.37 23.18
N TYR A 4 14.79 4.59 22.40
CA TYR A 4 14.94 4.71 20.95
C TYR A 4 15.95 5.83 20.66
N PRO A 5 16.88 5.64 19.71
CA PRO A 5 17.80 6.71 19.32
C PRO A 5 16.98 7.90 18.86
N ASP A 6 17.38 9.11 19.25
CA ASP A 6 16.70 10.34 18.89
C ASP A 6 16.59 10.39 17.36
N GLY A 7 15.38 10.18 16.84
CA GLY A 7 15.12 10.13 15.41
C GLY A 7 15.62 11.41 14.72
N LEU A 8 16.16 11.28 13.51
CA LEU A 8 16.54 12.41 12.67
C LEU A 8 15.28 13.17 12.27
N TYR A 9 14.92 14.21 13.04
CA TYR A 9 13.84 15.10 12.65
C TYR A 9 14.31 15.94 11.46
N ILE A 10 13.70 15.74 10.30
CA ILE A 10 13.90 16.65 9.16
C ILE A 10 13.10 17.90 9.48
N LYS A 11 13.81 19.01 9.70
CA LYS A 11 13.26 20.31 10.06
C LYS A 11 12.84 21.08 8.80
N ASP A 12 11.87 20.56 8.06
CA ASP A 12 11.31 21.22 6.88
C ASP A 12 9.78 21.36 7.06
N ASP A 13 9.22 22.51 6.64
CA ASP A 13 7.78 22.78 6.62
C ASP A 13 7.00 21.92 5.60
N LYS A 14 7.63 20.87 5.07
CA LYS A 14 7.04 19.96 4.09
C LYS A 14 6.39 18.77 4.80
N VAL A 15 5.14 18.49 4.42
CA VAL A 15 4.43 17.29 4.89
C VAL A 15 5.24 16.06 4.48
N THR A 16 5.67 15.30 5.48
CA THR A 16 6.44 14.08 5.31
C THR A 16 5.54 12.92 5.69
N THR A 17 5.32 12.00 4.76
CA THR A 17 4.68 10.71 5.07
C THR A 17 5.77 9.68 5.34
N VAL A 18 5.63 8.92 6.42
CA VAL A 18 6.60 7.89 6.86
C VAL A 18 5.93 6.52 6.88
N MET A 19 6.62 5.51 6.34
CA MET A 19 6.30 4.10 6.53
C MET A 19 7.41 3.45 7.35
N ALA A 20 7.04 2.76 8.43
CA ALA A 20 7.97 2.00 9.27
C ALA A 20 7.65 0.50 9.18
N HIS A 21 8.64 -0.32 8.84
CA HIS A 21 8.51 -1.78 8.78
C HIS A 21 9.43 -2.45 9.81
N PRO A 22 8.88 -3.20 10.78
CA PRO A 22 9.69 -3.86 11.80
C PRO A 22 10.45 -5.04 11.20
N ILE A 23 11.71 -5.20 11.58
CA ILE A 23 12.51 -6.39 11.31
C ILE A 23 12.50 -7.22 12.58
N VAL A 24 11.80 -8.35 12.57
CA VAL A 24 11.76 -9.31 13.68
C VAL A 24 12.53 -10.58 13.31
N ASN A 25 13.17 -11.21 14.30
CA ASN A 25 13.77 -12.53 14.12
C ASN A 25 12.71 -13.65 14.21
N ALA A 26 13.13 -14.89 13.97
CA ALA A 26 12.25 -16.07 14.04
C ALA A 26 11.62 -16.31 15.43
N SER A 27 12.19 -15.73 16.49
CA SER A 27 11.65 -15.79 17.85
C SER A 27 10.70 -14.62 18.16
N GLY A 28 10.40 -13.75 17.18
CA GLY A 28 9.56 -12.57 17.34
C GLY A 28 10.25 -11.38 18.01
N ILE A 29 11.57 -11.43 18.22
CA ILE A 29 12.33 -10.32 18.81
C ILE A 29 12.58 -9.26 17.74
N LEU A 30 12.26 -8.00 18.05
CA LEU A 30 12.56 -6.84 17.20
C LEU A 30 14.07 -6.62 17.11
N LEU A 31 14.60 -6.73 15.90
CA LEU A 31 16.01 -6.47 15.57
C LEU A 31 16.22 -5.03 15.10
N GLY A 32 15.22 -4.41 14.48
CA GLY A 32 15.31 -3.05 13.98
C GLY A 32 14.03 -2.61 13.28
N VAL A 33 14.04 -1.39 12.74
CA VAL A 33 12.95 -0.81 11.95
C VAL A 33 13.55 -0.23 10.67
N VAL A 34 12.93 -0.51 9.54
CA VAL A 34 13.22 0.17 8.27
C VAL A 34 12.23 1.30 8.11
N GLU A 35 12.72 2.51 7.89
CA GLU A 35 11.88 3.70 7.71
C GLU A 35 12.03 4.24 6.29
N PHE A 36 10.88 4.47 5.64
CA PHE A 36 10.79 5.08 4.32
C PHE A 36 10.05 6.41 4.42
N TYR A 37 10.60 7.42 3.76
CA TYR A 37 10.10 8.78 3.81
C TYR A 37 9.72 9.25 2.41
N ARG A 38 8.51 9.80 2.26
CA ARG A 38 8.09 10.57 1.08
C ARG A 38 8.08 12.05 1.45
N ILE A 39 9.01 12.80 0.85
CA ILE A 39 9.06 14.25 0.96
C ILE A 39 8.05 14.83 -0.03
N ASP A 40 7.19 15.74 0.43
CA ASP A 40 6.24 16.49 -0.42
C ASP A 40 5.07 15.64 -0.98
N SER A 41 4.72 14.55 -0.30
CA SER A 41 3.52 13.78 -0.61
C SER A 41 2.46 14.04 0.45
N THR A 42 1.35 14.66 0.03
CA THR A 42 0.11 14.72 0.82
C THR A 42 -0.64 13.38 0.81
N ILE A 43 -0.19 12.41 0.01
CA ILE A 43 -0.78 11.09 -0.12
C ILE A 43 -0.06 10.14 0.83
N PRO A 44 -0.78 9.48 1.75
CA PRO A 44 -0.21 8.51 2.67
C PRO A 44 0.29 7.27 1.91
N PHE A 45 1.17 6.49 2.54
CA PHE A 45 1.52 5.18 2.01
C PHE A 45 0.32 4.24 2.10
N SER A 46 0.18 3.37 1.09
CA SER A 46 -0.81 2.29 1.09
C SER A 46 -0.17 0.94 1.45
N ASP A 47 -1.00 -0.10 1.62
CA ASP A 47 -0.52 -1.46 1.87
C ASP A 47 0.32 -1.99 0.70
N GLU A 48 -0.03 -1.60 -0.54
CA GLU A 48 0.69 -1.96 -1.75
C GLU A 48 2.11 -1.35 -1.77
N ASP A 49 2.27 -0.13 -1.24
CA ASP A 49 3.60 0.46 -1.06
C ASP A 49 4.47 -0.38 -0.10
N ALA A 50 3.85 -1.02 0.90
CA ALA A 50 4.57 -1.85 1.86
C ALA A 50 5.07 -3.14 1.19
N GLU A 51 4.25 -3.75 0.35
CA GLU A 51 4.63 -4.92 -0.44
C GLU A 51 5.74 -4.59 -1.44
N VAL A 52 5.65 -3.47 -2.16
CA VAL A 52 6.74 -2.97 -3.04
C VAL A 52 8.04 -2.84 -2.25
N ASN A 53 7.98 -2.25 -1.07
CA ASN A 53 9.16 -2.02 -0.23
C ASN A 53 9.76 -3.33 0.28
N PHE A 54 8.93 -4.26 0.73
CA PHE A 54 9.37 -5.58 1.17
C PHE A 54 10.05 -6.34 0.01
N MET A 55 9.43 -6.33 -1.16
CA MET A 55 9.98 -6.98 -2.34
C MET A 55 11.33 -6.39 -2.75
N LYS A 56 11.44 -5.06 -2.87
CA LYS A 56 12.70 -4.38 -3.26
C LYS A 56 13.81 -4.53 -2.24
N SER A 57 13.49 -4.43 -0.95
CA SER A 57 14.50 -4.30 0.11
C SER A 57 14.92 -5.65 0.70
N ILE A 58 14.03 -6.64 0.68
CA ILE A 58 14.26 -7.95 1.28
C ILE A 58 14.28 -9.04 0.22
N CYS A 59 13.16 -9.29 -0.47
CA CYS A 59 13.03 -10.47 -1.33
C CYS A 59 14.01 -10.47 -2.49
N ILE A 60 14.10 -9.38 -3.25
CA ILE A 60 14.94 -9.32 -4.45
C ILE A 60 16.44 -9.49 -4.11
N PRO A 61 17.02 -8.77 -3.12
CA PRO A 61 18.39 -9.00 -2.70
C PRO A 61 18.62 -10.44 -2.21
N CYS A 62 17.72 -10.98 -1.39
CA CYS A 62 17.81 -12.35 -0.89
C CYS A 62 17.84 -13.38 -2.01
N TYR A 63 16.88 -13.35 -2.95
CA TYR A 63 16.87 -14.29 -4.07
C TYR A 63 18.02 -14.07 -5.04
N SER A 64 18.48 -12.82 -5.22
CA SER A 64 19.67 -12.56 -6.02
C SER A 64 20.93 -13.20 -5.43
N LEU A 65 21.05 -13.28 -4.10
CA LEU A 65 22.16 -13.97 -3.44
C LEU A 65 22.00 -15.50 -3.56
N ILE A 66 20.79 -16.02 -3.35
CA ILE A 66 20.53 -17.46 -3.44
C ILE A 66 20.87 -17.98 -4.84
N VAL A 67 20.50 -17.26 -5.90
CA VAL A 67 20.83 -17.62 -7.29
C VAL A 67 22.34 -17.75 -7.55
N ARG A 68 23.17 -16.96 -6.85
CA ARG A 68 24.64 -17.06 -6.99
C ARG A 68 25.19 -18.36 -6.42
N VAL A 69 24.52 -18.93 -5.41
CA VAL A 69 24.94 -20.18 -4.75
C VAL A 69 24.24 -21.39 -5.36
N LEU A 70 22.97 -21.25 -5.72
CA LEU A 70 22.08 -22.28 -6.26
C LEU A 70 21.42 -21.76 -7.55
N PRO A 71 22.09 -21.85 -8.72
CA PRO A 71 21.57 -21.30 -9.97
C PRO A 71 20.21 -21.84 -10.39
N GLU A 72 19.87 -23.07 -10.02
CA GLU A 72 18.56 -23.68 -10.29
C GLU A 72 17.38 -22.92 -9.63
N THR A 73 17.66 -22.02 -8.69
CA THR A 73 16.65 -21.17 -8.03
C THR A 73 16.31 -19.89 -8.81
N ILE A 74 16.89 -19.67 -10.00
CA ILE A 74 16.55 -18.54 -10.89
C ILE A 74 15.04 -18.30 -11.04
N PRO A 75 14.17 -19.33 -11.19
CA PRO A 75 12.72 -19.12 -11.28
C PRO A 75 12.13 -18.35 -10.08
N MET A 76 12.70 -18.50 -8.88
CA MET A 76 12.26 -17.76 -7.69
C MET A 76 12.58 -16.27 -7.80
N LEU A 77 13.76 -15.92 -8.30
CA LEU A 77 14.13 -14.52 -8.53
C LEU A 77 13.26 -13.89 -9.63
N ILE A 78 12.96 -14.64 -10.70
CA ILE A 78 12.06 -14.19 -11.77
C ILE A 78 10.65 -13.95 -11.21
N GLY A 79 10.10 -14.91 -10.48
CA GLY A 79 8.79 -14.78 -9.84
C GLY A 79 8.73 -13.59 -8.89
N ALA A 80 9.77 -13.39 -8.07
CA ALA A 80 9.85 -12.25 -7.18
C ALA A 80 9.87 -10.91 -7.94
N LYS A 81 10.58 -10.82 -9.07
CA LYS A 81 10.56 -9.62 -9.92
C LYS A 81 9.18 -9.38 -10.55
N SER A 82 8.50 -10.44 -10.97
CA SER A 82 7.13 -10.35 -11.49
C SER A 82 6.16 -9.84 -10.42
N ASN A 83 6.23 -10.37 -9.21
CA ASN A 83 5.40 -9.92 -8.09
C ASN A 83 5.70 -8.46 -7.74
N LEU A 84 6.97 -8.07 -7.75
CA LEU A 84 7.36 -6.68 -7.53
C LEU A 84 6.69 -5.74 -8.55
N GLN A 85 6.68 -6.12 -9.83
CA GLN A 85 6.04 -5.30 -10.86
C GLN A 85 4.54 -5.15 -10.59
N GLN A 86 3.84 -6.24 -10.28
CA GLN A 86 2.41 -6.20 -9.99
C GLN A 86 2.09 -5.31 -8.79
N TRP A 87 2.87 -5.41 -7.70
CA TRP A 87 2.69 -4.54 -6.55
C TRP A 87 2.96 -3.07 -6.85
N GLN A 88 3.95 -2.79 -7.71
CA GLN A 88 4.22 -1.43 -8.17
C GLN A 88 3.04 -0.85 -8.93
N ASP A 89 2.47 -1.63 -9.86
CA ASP A 89 1.32 -1.19 -10.66
C ASP A 89 0.11 -0.88 -9.75
N LEU A 90 -0.16 -1.74 -8.76
CA LEU A 90 -1.24 -1.53 -7.78
C LEU A 90 -1.00 -0.31 -6.88
N ALA A 91 0.23 -0.11 -6.43
CA ALA A 91 0.60 1.06 -5.62
C ALA A 91 0.43 2.36 -6.42
N ASP A 92 0.85 2.37 -7.68
CA ASP A 92 0.74 3.52 -8.57
C ASP A 92 -0.74 3.84 -8.87
N GLU A 93 -1.56 2.81 -9.12
CA GLU A 93 -3.02 2.95 -9.29
C GLU A 93 -3.68 3.57 -8.05
N LYS A 94 -3.36 3.06 -6.86
CA LYS A 94 -3.89 3.56 -5.57
C LYS A 94 -3.50 5.01 -5.32
N GLN A 95 -2.27 5.38 -5.64
CA GLN A 95 -1.80 6.76 -5.53
C GLN A 95 -2.56 7.66 -6.51
N GLN A 96 -2.79 7.21 -7.75
CA GLN A 96 -3.53 7.99 -8.74
C GLN A 96 -4.99 8.20 -8.37
N ILE A 97 -5.67 7.17 -7.85
CA ILE A 97 -7.04 7.27 -7.34
C ILE A 97 -7.10 8.29 -6.19
N THR A 98 -6.20 8.17 -5.21
CA THR A 98 -6.15 9.09 -4.06
C THR A 98 -5.91 10.52 -4.52
N ARG A 99 -4.98 10.72 -5.46
CA ARG A 99 -4.68 12.04 -6.02
C ARG A 99 -5.89 12.66 -6.72
N THR A 100 -6.59 11.86 -7.53
CA THR A 100 -7.77 12.30 -8.26
C THR A 100 -8.89 12.72 -7.30
N ASN A 101 -9.12 11.93 -6.25
CA ASN A 101 -10.12 12.24 -5.22
C ASN A 101 -9.79 13.55 -4.48
N LEU A 102 -8.53 13.76 -4.10
CA LEU A 102 -8.09 15.00 -3.46
C LEU A 102 -8.31 16.23 -4.36
N THR A 103 -8.03 16.13 -5.66
CA THR A 103 -8.27 17.22 -6.63
C THR A 103 -9.76 17.50 -6.85
N ALA A 104 -10.63 16.48 -6.79
CA ALA A 104 -12.07 16.67 -6.91
C ALA A 104 -12.66 17.40 -5.69
N ILE A 105 -12.17 17.09 -4.48
CA ILE A 105 -12.60 17.73 -3.23
C ILE A 105 -12.19 19.21 -3.20
N SER A 106 -10.98 19.56 -3.66
CA SER A 106 -10.54 20.96 -3.71
C SER A 106 -11.28 21.81 -4.76
N SER A 107 -12.01 21.19 -5.68
CA SER A 107 -12.67 21.86 -6.81
C SER A 107 -14.14 22.24 -6.55
N GLY A 108 -14.69 22.03 -5.34
CA GLY A 108 -15.94 22.64 -4.89
C GLY A 108 -17.16 22.47 -5.81
N LYS A 109 -17.72 21.25 -5.89
CA LYS A 109 -19.14 21.08 -6.24
C LYS A 109 -19.94 20.87 -4.96
N THR A 110 -20.44 21.97 -4.39
CA THR A 110 -21.61 21.95 -3.50
C THR A 110 -22.84 21.67 -4.37
N SER A 111 -23.23 20.41 -4.48
CA SER A 111 -24.61 20.05 -4.81
C SER A 111 -25.35 19.87 -3.49
N ASP A 112 -25.86 21.00 -3.00
CA ASP A 112 -26.96 21.06 -2.06
C ASP A 112 -28.23 20.76 -2.87
N ASP A 113 -28.87 19.63 -2.58
CA ASP A 113 -30.31 19.45 -2.82
C ASP A 113 -30.80 18.34 -1.90
N THR A 114 -31.22 18.77 -0.71
CA THR A 114 -32.13 18.01 0.14
C THR A 114 -33.55 18.30 -0.33
N SER A 115 -34.23 17.31 -0.90
CA SER A 115 -35.70 17.27 -0.89
C SER A 115 -36.18 15.83 -0.74
N ASP A 116 -36.52 15.52 0.51
CA ASP A 116 -37.42 14.46 0.95
C ASP A 116 -38.80 14.61 0.27
N SER A 117 -39.34 13.52 -0.28
CA SER A 117 -40.72 13.12 0.00
C SER A 117 -41.04 11.72 -0.57
N SER A 118 -41.20 10.79 0.35
CA SER A 118 -42.04 9.59 0.32
C SER A 118 -43.15 9.47 -0.76
N ARG A 119 -43.32 8.27 -1.35
CA ARG A 119 -44.55 7.43 -1.26
C ARG A 119 -44.58 6.21 -2.21
N THR A 120 -44.68 5.04 -1.55
CA THR A 120 -45.57 3.88 -1.81
C THR A 120 -45.45 2.97 -3.05
N SER A 121 -45.31 1.68 -2.68
CA SER A 121 -46.10 0.49 -3.09
C SER A 121 -45.70 -0.37 -4.30
N SER A 122 -45.39 -1.62 -3.94
CA SER A 122 -45.88 -2.87 -4.55
C SER A 122 -45.43 -3.26 -5.95
N ALA A 123 -44.63 -4.32 -6.04
CA ALA A 123 -45.09 -5.66 -6.43
C ALA A 123 -43.94 -6.53 -6.99
N ASN A 124 -43.66 -7.63 -6.30
CA ASN A 124 -43.64 -9.00 -6.84
C ASN A 124 -42.72 -9.31 -8.05
N LYS A 125 -41.75 -10.23 -7.88
CA LYS A 125 -41.74 -11.55 -8.56
C LYS A 125 -40.54 -12.43 -8.17
N THR A 126 -40.86 -13.57 -7.58
CA THR A 126 -40.06 -14.79 -7.34
C THR A 126 -39.41 -15.38 -8.60
N ARG A 127 -38.14 -15.81 -8.53
CA ARG A 127 -37.70 -17.17 -8.90
C ARG A 127 -36.24 -17.51 -8.51
N GLN A 128 -36.10 -18.78 -8.13
CA GLN A 128 -34.97 -19.53 -7.55
C GLN A 128 -33.86 -19.92 -8.56
N PRO A 129 -32.74 -20.55 -8.10
CA PRO A 129 -31.44 -20.57 -8.79
C PRO A 129 -31.25 -21.79 -9.72
N ALA A 130 -30.24 -21.71 -10.59
CA ALA A 130 -29.74 -22.83 -11.37
C ALA A 130 -28.28 -23.13 -11.00
N SER A 131 -28.06 -24.34 -10.51
CA SER A 131 -26.78 -25.03 -10.38
C SER A 131 -26.38 -25.65 -11.72
N SER A 132 -25.09 -25.67 -12.02
CA SER A 132 -24.38 -26.77 -12.70
C SER A 132 -22.90 -26.67 -12.38
#